data_AF-A0A352J1M2-F1
#
_entry.id   AF-A0A352J1M2-F1
#
_cell.length_a   1.000
_cell.length_b   1.000
_cell.length_c   1.000
_cell.angle_alpha   90.00
_cell.angle_beta   90.00
_cell.angle_gamma   90.00
#
_symmetry.space_group_name_H-M   'P 1'
#
loop_
_entity.id
_entity.type
_entity.pdbx_description
1 polymer ?
#
loop_
_entity_poly.entity_id
_entity_poly.type
_entity_poly.pdbx_seq_one_letter_code
_entity_poly.pdbx_strand_id
1 'polypeptide(L)' 'MKYRRFTLLIPLFFIPLFTVNAQSLTIEDCQGMARENYPAIARFNVIENIRSFNLENANRAYYPQLSLNAKAT' A
#
# COMPACT_ATOMS: atom_id res chain seq x y z
N MET A 1 -18.48 -23.75 46.63
CA MET A 1 -17.39 -23.86 45.62
C MET A 1 -17.80 -24.51 44.28
N LYS A 2 -18.97 -25.18 44.17
CA LYS A 2 -19.43 -25.81 42.91
C LYS A 2 -19.84 -24.79 41.83
N TYR A 3 -20.47 -23.69 42.22
CA TYR A 3 -21.02 -22.67 41.30
C TYR A 3 -19.95 -21.92 40.50
N ARG A 4 -18.76 -21.72 41.08
CA ARG A 4 -17.62 -21.01 40.44
C ARG A 4 -17.11 -21.72 39.18
N ARG A 5 -17.21 -23.05 39.13
CA ARG A 5 -16.83 -23.84 37.95
C ARG A 5 -17.86 -23.70 36.82
N PHE A 6 -19.15 -23.57 37.18
CA PHE A 6 -20.22 -23.35 36.21
C PHE A 6 -20.23 -21.93 35.64
N THR A 7 -19.78 -20.92 36.40
CA THR A 7 -19.70 -19.53 35.92
C THR A 7 -18.83 -19.38 34.67
N LEU A 8 -17.78 -20.20 34.53
CA LEU A 8 -16.89 -20.19 33.35
C LEU A 8 -17.46 -20.96 32.14
N LEU A 9 -18.40 -21.89 32.36
CA LEU A 9 -18.99 -22.72 31.30
C LEU A 9 -20.21 -22.06 30.64
N ILE A 10 -20.89 -21.15 31.36
CA ILE A 10 -22.01 -20.37 30.85
C ILE A 10 -21.66 -19.58 29.58
N PRO A 11 -20.60 -18.74 29.53
CA PRO A 11 -20.27 -18.00 28.32
C PRO A 11 -19.88 -18.90 27.14
N LEU A 12 -19.25 -20.06 27.39
CA LEU A 12 -18.86 -21.03 26.37
C LEU A 12 -20.08 -21.63 25.64
N PHE A 13 -21.21 -21.77 26.35
CA PHE A 13 -22.46 -22.29 25.79
C PHE A 13 -23.16 -21.29 24.85
N PHE A 14 -22.91 -19.98 25.00
CA PHE A 14 -23.52 -18.94 24.16
C PHE A 14 -22.70 -18.58 22.92
N ILE A 15 -21.45 -19.06 22.79
CA ILE A 15 -20.60 -18.83 21.61
C ILE A 15 -21.23 -19.27 20.27
N PRO A 16 -21.86 -20.46 20.14
CA PRO A 16 -22.40 -20.90 18.85
C PRO A 16 -23.65 -20.13 18.40
N LEU A 17 -24.24 -19.25 19.24
CA LEU A 17 -25.35 -18.38 18.82
C LEU A 17 -24.88 -17.20 17.95
N PHE A 18 -23.58 -16.92 17.91
CA PHE A 18 -23.03 -15.90 17.02
C PHE A 18 -22.76 -16.50 15.65
N THR A 19 -23.60 -16.14 14.66
CA THR A 19 -23.33 -16.46 13.27
C THR A 19 -22.14 -15.62 12.78
N VAL A 20 -21.01 -16.28 12.55
CA VAL A 20 -19.90 -15.65 11.84
C VAL A 20 -20.27 -15.62 10.36
N ASN A 21 -20.64 -14.45 9.86
CA ASN A 21 -20.77 -14.25 8.42
C ASN A 21 -19.36 -14.27 7.83
N ALA A 22 -18.97 -15.40 7.23
CA ALA A 22 -17.78 -15.44 6.40
C ALA A 22 -18.05 -14.53 5.19
N GLN A 23 -17.36 -13.39 5.11
CA GLN A 23 -17.42 -12.55 3.92
C GLN A 23 -16.83 -13.36 2.76
N SER A 24 -17.63 -13.56 1.70
CA SER A 24 -17.17 -14.23 0.49
C SER A 24 -16.23 -13.27 -0.23
N LEU A 25 -14.93 -13.47 -0.08
CA LEU A 25 -13.93 -12.72 -0.82
C LEU A 25 -13.88 -13.26 -2.26
N THR A 26 -14.20 -12.41 -3.24
CA THR A 26 -14.14 -12.80 -4.64
C THR A 26 -12.72 -12.65 -5.19
N ILE A 27 -12.46 -13.26 -6.34
CA ILE A 27 -11.17 -13.11 -7.03
C ILE A 27 -11.01 -11.67 -7.51
N GLU A 28 -12.11 -11.02 -7.89
CA GLU A 28 -12.17 -9.62 -8.32
C GLU A 28 -11.76 -8.69 -7.18
N ASP A 29 -12.26 -8.94 -5.96
CA ASP A 29 -11.86 -8.20 -4.76
C ASP A 29 -10.35 -8.36 -4.49
N CYS A 30 -9.85 -9.58 -4.60
CA CYS A 30 -8.42 -9.87 -4.45
C CYS A 30 -7.56 -9.12 -5.48
N GLN A 31 -8.03 -9.07 -6.73
CA GLN A 31 -7.34 -8.34 -7.80
C GLN A 31 -7.40 -6.82 -7.59
N GLY A 32 -8.52 -6.29 -7.09
CA GLY A 32 -8.66 -4.88 -6.74
C GLY A 32 -7.66 -4.48 -5.66
N MET A 33 -7.65 -5.21 -4.55
CA MET A 33 -6.70 -5.00 -3.44
C MET A 33 -5.25 -5.11 -3.90
N ALA A 34 -4.95 -6.08 -4.78
CA ALA A 34 -3.63 -6.19 -5.37
C ALA A 34 -3.29 -4.92 -6.18
N ARG A 35 -4.13 -4.48 -7.12
CA ARG A 35 -3.84 -3.28 -7.93
C ARG A 35 -3.60 -2.03 -7.09
N GLU A 36 -4.37 -1.84 -6.02
CA GLU A 36 -4.23 -0.68 -5.14
C GLU A 36 -2.94 -0.69 -4.31
N ASN A 37 -2.48 -1.88 -3.90
CA ASN A 37 -1.38 -2.01 -2.94
C ASN A 37 -0.09 -2.58 -3.56
N TYR A 38 -0.08 -2.96 -4.84
CA TYR A 38 1.07 -3.63 -5.43
C TYR A 38 2.17 -2.62 -5.79
N PRO A 39 3.32 -2.64 -5.09
CA PRO A 39 4.38 -1.65 -5.27
C PRO A 39 5.04 -1.72 -6.66
N ALA A 40 4.87 -2.82 -7.41
CA ALA A 40 5.46 -2.93 -8.74
C ALA A 40 4.86 -1.91 -9.73
N ILE A 41 3.56 -1.58 -9.61
CA ILE A 41 2.91 -0.59 -10.49
C ILE A 41 3.48 0.82 -10.22
N ALA A 42 3.67 1.17 -8.95
CA ALA A 42 4.28 2.44 -8.55
C ALA A 42 5.73 2.57 -9.05
N ARG A 43 6.50 1.47 -9.07
CA ARG A 43 7.88 1.46 -9.59
C ARG A 43 7.94 1.76 -11.09
N PHE A 44 7.00 1.28 -11.88
CA PHE A 44 6.96 1.60 -13.32
C PHE A 44 6.70 3.08 -13.57
N ASN A 45 5.83 3.71 -12.78
CA ASN A 45 5.59 5.15 -12.87
C ASN A 45 6.88 5.94 -12.55
N VAL A 46 7.61 5.56 -11.50
CA VAL A 46 8.91 6.20 -11.17
C VAL A 46 9.93 6.05 -12.31
N ILE A 47 10.04 4.86 -12.90
CA ILE A 47 10.95 4.61 -14.03
C ILE A 47 10.56 5.47 -15.24
N GLU A 48 9.27 5.58 -15.53
CA GLU A 48 8.78 6.40 -16.64
C GLU A 48 9.03 7.90 -16.41
N ASN A 49 8.85 8.39 -15.18
CA ASN A 49 9.18 9.77 -14.83
C ASN A 49 10.69 10.03 -14.94
N ILE A 50 11.54 9.11 -14.49
CA ILE A 50 12.99 9.25 -14.63
C ILE A 50 13.38 9.26 -16.12
N ARG A 51 12.73 8.44 -16.95
CA ARG A 51 12.94 8.45 -18.39
C ARG A 51 12.57 9.79 -19.02
N SER A 52 11.40 10.34 -18.70
CA SER A 52 10.94 11.62 -19.25
C SER A 52 11.87 12.78 -18.85
N PHE A 53 12.28 12.85 -17.58
CA PHE A 53 13.25 13.84 -17.10
C PHE A 53 14.62 13.70 -17.79
N ASN A 54 15.11 12.48 -18.00
CA ASN A 54 16.36 12.25 -18.73
C ASN A 54 16.29 12.71 -20.18
N LEU A 55 15.18 12.44 -20.88
CA LEU A 55 14.97 12.90 -22.26
C LEU A 55 14.88 14.43 -22.34
N GLU A 56 14.17 15.07 -21.40
CA GLU A 56 14.06 16.53 -21.34
C GLU A 56 15.43 17.20 -21.09
N ASN A 57 16.23 16.65 -20.16
CA ASN A 57 17.58 17.13 -19.91
C ASN A 57 18.53 16.85 -21.08
N ALA A 58 18.42 15.71 -21.75
CA ALA A 58 19.20 15.40 -22.94
C ALA A 58 18.92 16.40 -24.07
N ASN A 59 17.67 16.82 -24.25
CA ASN A 59 17.30 17.86 -25.21
C ASN A 59 17.87 19.24 -24.80
N ARG A 60 17.96 19.54 -23.50
CA ARG A 60 18.53 20.80 -23.00
C ARG A 60 20.05 20.83 -23.02
N ALA A 61 20.73 19.67 -23.04
CA ALA A 61 22.18 19.56 -23.05
C ALA A 61 22.85 20.16 -24.31
N TYR A 62 22.09 20.32 -25.41
CA TYR A 62 22.58 20.98 -26.63
C TYR A 62 22.73 22.51 -26.45
N TYR A 63 22.07 23.12 -25.46
CA TYR A 63 22.15 24.56 -25.22
C TYR A 63 23.27 24.94 -24.23
N PRO A 64 23.87 26.14 -24.34
CA PRO A 64 24.79 26.68 -23.34
C PRO A 64 24.13 26.72 -21.95
N GLN A 65 24.76 26.10 -20.96
CA GLN A 65 24.27 26.08 -19.58
C GLN A 65 24.80 27.32 -18.85
N LEU A 66 23.90 28.16 -18.33
CA LEU A 66 24.25 29.32 -17.51
C LEU A 66 24.16 28.93 -16.03
N SER A 67 25.25 29.06 -15.28
CA SER A 67 25.26 28.89 -13.82
C SER A 67 25.79 30.15 -13.16
N LEU A 68 25.02 30.72 -12.23
CA LEU A 68 25.46 31.85 -11.40
C LEU A 68 26.08 31.29 -10.11
N ASN A 69 27.37 31.54 -9.92
CA ASN A 69 28.08 31.16 -8.70
C ASN A 69 28.53 32.44 -7.99
N ALA A 70 28.09 32.65 -6.76
CA ALA A 70 28.55 33.74 -5.90
C ALA A 70 29.39 33.18 -4.76
N LYS A 71 30.60 33.70 -4.59
CA LYS A 71 31.48 33.38 -3.46
C LYS A 71 31.74 34.68 -2.69
N ALA A 72 31.29 34.74 -1.45
CA ALA A 72 31.68 35.80 -0.52
C ALA A 72 32.98 35.35 0.19
N THR A 73 33.96 36.26 0.28
CA THR A 73 35.19 36.08 1.08
C THR A 73 35.20 37.11 2.20
#